data_AF-A0A183IX24-F1
#
_entry.id   AF-A0A183IX24-F1
#
_cell.length_a   1.000
_cell.length_b   1.000
_cell.length_c   1.000
_cell.angle_alpha   90.00
_cell.angle_beta   90.00
_cell.angle_gamma   90.00
#
_symmetry.space_group_name_H-M   'P 1'
#
loop_
_entity.id
_entity.type
_entity.pdbx_description
1 polymer ?
#
loop_
_entity_poly.entity_id
_entity_poly.type
_entity_poly.pdbx_seq_one_letter_code
_entity_poly.pdbx_strand_id
1 'polypeptide(L)'
;MVIDILKFFFVYSLVLFAFACGLNQLFWYYATMRQNECGKSNNKYLPEDVQKEMAASCDPEYSAFANLYNTIETLFWSILGVFDLDHLRLKENHVITEWAGKTMLGTYGIISVVVLLNMLIAMMSNSYQYISDQSDVEWKFARSKLWIEYFDESGTLPPPFNIVPSPKSFWNAFIWLIDRCCHVSLKKLLRARRTVRLEKILKRVSDMENNYQFVIRNLVKRYIANIQHKKQNMEGVTEDDIAELKQDISAFRYELLAVLRRAGFETNGAESNSKNSKTMLNHFLT
;
A
#
# COMPACT_ATOMS: atom_id res chain seq x y z
N MET A 1 -4.09 1.05 3.02
CA MET A 1 -5.49 1.51 3.16
C MET A 1 -6.39 1.07 2.01
N VAL A 2 -6.28 1.58 0.77
CA VAL A 2 -7.20 1.17 -0.33
C VAL A 2 -7.18 -0.34 -0.59
N ILE A 3 -6.00 -0.97 -0.55
CA ILE A 3 -5.85 -2.42 -0.71
C ILE A 3 -6.58 -3.18 0.43
N ASP A 4 -6.52 -2.66 1.65
CA ASP A 4 -7.17 -3.28 2.82
C ASP A 4 -8.68 -3.12 2.75
N ILE A 5 -9.17 -1.96 2.29
CA ILE A 5 -10.59 -1.74 1.97
C ILE A 5 -11.06 -2.71 0.90
N LEU A 6 -10.28 -2.96 -0.17
CA LEU A 6 -10.65 -3.90 -1.22
C LEU A 6 -10.73 -5.34 -0.73
N LYS A 7 -9.79 -5.78 0.12
CA LYS A 7 -9.84 -7.10 0.78
C LYS A 7 -11.09 -7.25 1.63
N PHE A 8 -11.46 -6.20 2.36
CA PHE A 8 -12.67 -6.18 3.16
C PHE A 8 -13.94 -6.19 2.28
N PHE A 9 -13.95 -5.40 1.20
CA PHE A 9 -15.06 -5.34 0.25
C PHE A 9 -15.36 -6.71 -0.36
N PHE A 10 -14.34 -7.55 -0.57
CA PHE A 10 -14.55 -8.94 -1.00
C PHE A 10 -15.35 -9.76 0.01
N VAL A 11 -14.99 -9.70 1.30
CA VAL A 11 -15.74 -10.39 2.38
C VAL A 11 -17.17 -9.86 2.46
N TYR A 12 -17.34 -8.55 2.39
CA TYR A 12 -18.66 -7.92 2.36
C TYR A 12 -19.50 -8.38 1.17
N SER A 13 -18.90 -8.48 -0.02
CA SER A 13 -19.59 -8.91 -1.24
C SER A 13 -20.06 -10.37 -1.15
N LEU A 14 -19.32 -11.24 -0.48
CA LEU A 14 -19.75 -12.62 -0.20
C LEU A 14 -20.96 -12.68 0.71
N VAL A 15 -20.97 -11.87 1.78
CA VAL A 15 -22.12 -11.78 2.69
C VAL A 15 -23.33 -11.23 1.94
N LEU A 16 -23.16 -10.14 1.20
CA LEU A 16 -24.22 -9.56 0.36
C LEU A 16 -24.81 -10.62 -0.58
N PHE A 17 -23.95 -11.32 -1.33
CA PHE A 17 -24.40 -12.34 -2.27
C PHE A 17 -25.15 -13.51 -1.60
N ALA A 18 -24.67 -13.98 -0.45
CA ALA A 18 -25.32 -15.05 0.31
C ALA A 18 -26.75 -14.67 0.75
N PHE A 19 -26.90 -13.47 1.33
CA PHE A 19 -28.22 -12.95 1.73
C PHE A 19 -29.09 -12.61 0.52
N ALA A 20 -28.51 -12.14 -0.58
CA ALA A 20 -29.24 -11.86 -1.81
C ALA A 20 -29.85 -13.14 -2.41
N CYS A 21 -29.08 -14.22 -2.48
CA CYS A 21 -29.60 -15.52 -2.89
C CYS A 21 -30.72 -16.02 -1.95
N GLY A 22 -30.55 -15.86 -0.64
CA GLY A 22 -31.56 -16.26 0.35
C GLY A 22 -32.89 -15.50 0.22
N LEU A 23 -32.84 -14.17 0.14
CA LEU A 23 -34.04 -13.33 0.00
C LEU A 23 -34.68 -13.46 -1.37
N ASN A 24 -33.89 -13.52 -2.45
CA ASN A 24 -34.41 -13.79 -3.78
C ASN A 24 -35.14 -15.14 -3.80
N GLN A 25 -34.57 -16.20 -3.24
CA GLN A 25 -35.22 -17.51 -3.17
C GLN A 25 -36.53 -17.51 -2.35
N LEU A 26 -36.63 -16.65 -1.34
CA LEU A 26 -37.83 -16.51 -0.52
C LEU A 26 -38.95 -15.71 -1.22
N PHE A 27 -38.60 -14.65 -1.95
CA PHE A 27 -39.55 -13.66 -2.47
C PHE A 27 -39.78 -13.69 -3.99
N TRP A 28 -38.94 -14.37 -4.78
CA TRP A 28 -39.05 -14.35 -6.25
C TRP A 28 -40.44 -14.80 -6.75
N TYR A 29 -41.06 -15.78 -6.09
CA TYR A 29 -42.38 -16.28 -6.47
C TYR A 29 -43.47 -15.20 -6.29
N TYR A 30 -43.44 -14.47 -5.18
CA TYR A 30 -44.41 -13.40 -4.92
C TYR A 30 -44.17 -12.21 -5.84
N ALA A 31 -42.91 -11.84 -6.06
CA ALA A 31 -42.55 -10.73 -6.95
C ALA A 31 -42.93 -11.01 -8.41
N THR A 32 -42.74 -12.24 -8.90
CA THR A 32 -43.16 -12.63 -10.28
C THR A 32 -44.67 -12.65 -10.44
N MET A 33 -45.42 -13.08 -9.41
CA MET A 33 -46.88 -12.96 -9.40
C MET A 33 -47.33 -11.49 -9.52
N ARG A 34 -46.69 -10.56 -8.80
CA ARG A 34 -46.98 -9.11 -8.87
C ARG A 34 -46.68 -8.49 -10.23
N GLN A 35 -45.55 -8.87 -10.83
CA GLN A 35 -45.22 -8.43 -12.19
C GLN A 35 -46.25 -8.91 -13.22
N ASN A 36 -46.77 -10.13 -13.04
CA ASN A 36 -47.83 -10.66 -13.90
C ASN A 36 -49.17 -9.93 -13.72
N GLU A 37 -49.52 -9.52 -12.49
CA GLU A 37 -50.70 -8.67 -12.23
C GLU A 37 -50.53 -7.29 -12.86
N CYS A 38 -49.36 -6.67 -12.69
CA CYS A 38 -49.02 -5.38 -13.29
C CYS A 38 -49.14 -5.43 -14.83
N GLY A 39 -48.62 -6.49 -15.48
CA GLY A 39 -48.74 -6.66 -16.93
C GLY A 39 -50.19 -6.78 -17.43
N LYS A 40 -51.12 -7.24 -16.59
CA LYS A 40 -52.56 -7.36 -16.90
C LYS A 40 -53.35 -6.09 -16.57
N SER A 41 -52.75 -5.13 -15.86
CA SER A 41 -53.40 -3.89 -15.42
C SER A 41 -53.85 -2.98 -16.58
N ASN A 42 -53.31 -3.13 -17.79
CA ASN A 42 -53.69 -2.29 -18.93
C ASN A 42 -54.85 -2.87 -19.77
N ASN A 43 -55.49 -3.93 -19.30
CA ASN A 43 -56.51 -4.63 -20.07
C ASN A 43 -57.90 -3.97 -19.90
N LYS A 44 -58.41 -3.37 -20.98
CA LYS A 44 -59.67 -2.59 -21.03
C LYS A 44 -60.95 -3.40 -20.74
N TYR A 45 -60.86 -4.72 -20.64
CA TYR A 45 -61.98 -5.61 -20.36
C TYR A 45 -62.21 -5.86 -18.86
N LEU A 46 -61.37 -5.32 -17.96
CA LEU A 46 -61.54 -5.46 -16.52
C LEU A 46 -62.30 -4.27 -15.89
N PRO A 47 -63.03 -4.50 -14.78
CA PRO A 47 -63.64 -3.43 -13.99
C PRO A 47 -62.60 -2.43 -13.48
N GLU A 48 -62.97 -1.15 -13.41
CA GLU A 48 -62.08 -0.03 -13.05
C GLU A 48 -61.46 -0.19 -11.64
N ASP A 49 -62.21 -0.75 -10.69
CA ASP A 49 -61.73 -1.04 -9.32
C ASP A 49 -60.62 -2.10 -9.30
N VAL A 50 -60.77 -3.16 -10.11
CA VAL A 50 -59.78 -4.24 -10.23
C VAL A 50 -58.53 -3.75 -10.96
N GLN A 51 -58.71 -2.86 -11.93
CA GLN A 51 -57.62 -2.24 -12.66
C GLN A 51 -56.73 -1.39 -11.73
N LYS A 52 -57.35 -0.63 -10.82
CA LYS A 52 -56.64 0.20 -9.84
C LYS A 52 -55.84 -0.63 -8.83
N GLU A 53 -56.39 -1.77 -8.38
CA GLU A 53 -55.64 -2.70 -7.51
C GLU A 53 -54.45 -3.37 -8.22
N MET A 54 -54.61 -3.76 -9.49
CA MET A 54 -53.52 -4.35 -10.27
C MET A 54 -52.43 -3.33 -10.63
N ALA A 55 -52.79 -2.06 -10.78
CA ALA A 55 -51.83 -0.97 -10.99
C ALA A 55 -50.95 -0.71 -9.76
N ALA A 56 -51.47 -0.90 -8.55
CA ALA A 56 -50.68 -0.79 -7.31
C ALA A 56 -49.61 -1.89 -7.20
N SER A 57 -49.83 -3.06 -7.80
CA SER A 57 -48.80 -4.11 -7.90
C SER A 57 -47.62 -3.75 -8.83
N CYS A 58 -47.69 -2.61 -9.55
CA CYS A 58 -46.60 -2.10 -10.39
C CYS A 58 -45.57 -1.26 -9.62
N ASP A 59 -45.79 -0.96 -8.34
CA ASP A 59 -44.85 -0.15 -7.57
C ASP A 59 -43.47 -0.82 -7.49
N PRO A 60 -42.36 -0.05 -7.61
CA PRO A 60 -41.00 -0.59 -7.64
C PRO A 60 -40.65 -1.37 -6.37
N GLU A 61 -41.35 -1.08 -5.27
CA GLU A 61 -41.27 -1.78 -3.98
C GLU A 61 -41.44 -3.30 -4.13
N TYR A 62 -42.42 -3.75 -4.90
CA TYR A 62 -42.71 -5.18 -5.11
C TYR A 62 -41.72 -5.86 -6.06
N SER A 63 -40.92 -5.08 -6.79
CA SER A 63 -39.88 -5.58 -7.70
C SER A 63 -38.51 -5.77 -7.02
N ALA A 64 -38.39 -5.34 -5.76
CA ALA A 64 -37.16 -5.33 -4.98
C ALA A 64 -36.44 -6.70 -4.94
N PHE A 65 -37.21 -7.78 -4.78
CA PHE A 65 -36.69 -9.15 -4.66
C PHE A 65 -37.07 -10.06 -5.84
N ALA A 66 -37.42 -9.46 -6.99
CA ALA A 66 -37.85 -10.22 -8.17
C ALA A 66 -36.70 -10.97 -8.85
N ASN A 67 -35.57 -10.29 -8.97
CA ASN A 67 -34.34 -10.80 -9.58
C ASN A 67 -33.19 -10.69 -8.58
N LEU A 68 -32.17 -11.52 -8.79
CA LEU A 68 -30.96 -11.47 -7.98
C LEU A 68 -30.29 -10.08 -8.03
N TYR A 69 -30.28 -9.43 -9.20
CA TYR A 69 -29.73 -8.09 -9.37
C TYR A 69 -30.46 -7.04 -8.52
N ASN A 70 -31.79 -7.00 -8.61
CA ASN A 70 -32.61 -6.08 -7.81
C ASN A 70 -32.44 -6.36 -6.32
N THR A 71 -32.30 -7.62 -5.93
CA THR A 71 -32.04 -8.02 -4.54
C THR A 71 -30.69 -7.50 -4.05
N ILE A 72 -29.65 -7.58 -4.89
CA ILE A 72 -28.31 -7.03 -4.58
C ILE A 72 -28.37 -5.51 -4.41
N GLU A 73 -29.09 -4.82 -5.29
CA GLU A 73 -29.27 -3.36 -5.24
C GLU A 73 -30.03 -2.93 -3.97
N THR A 74 -31.13 -3.61 -3.65
CA THR A 74 -31.96 -3.31 -2.46
C THR A 74 -31.21 -3.57 -1.16
N LEU A 75 -30.44 -4.66 -1.08
CA LEU A 75 -29.56 -4.93 0.06
C LEU A 75 -28.44 -3.89 0.17
N PHE A 76 -27.86 -3.46 -0.94
CA PHE A 76 -26.85 -2.40 -0.94
C PHE A 76 -27.40 -1.08 -0.39
N TRP A 77 -28.58 -0.64 -0.86
CA TRP A 77 -29.25 0.56 -0.34
C TRP A 77 -29.77 0.40 1.09
N SER A 78 -30.05 -0.82 1.52
CA SER A 78 -30.46 -1.14 2.90
C SER A 78 -29.36 -0.80 3.91
N ILE A 79 -28.07 -0.92 3.57
CA ILE A 79 -26.98 -0.50 4.48
C ILE A 79 -27.00 0.99 4.77
N LEU A 80 -27.40 1.79 3.78
CA LEU A 80 -27.52 3.24 3.94
C LEU A 80 -28.81 3.64 4.67
N GLY A 81 -29.65 2.67 5.04
CA GLY A 81 -30.92 2.90 5.73
C GLY A 81 -32.04 3.41 4.83
N VAL A 82 -31.92 3.26 3.51
CA VAL A 82 -32.92 3.75 2.55
C VAL A 82 -34.07 2.76 2.33
N PHE A 83 -33.90 1.50 2.73
CA PHE A 83 -34.89 0.44 2.53
C PHE A 83 -35.71 0.18 3.81
N ASP A 84 -37.01 0.51 3.79
CA ASP A 84 -37.90 0.28 4.95
C ASP A 84 -38.42 -1.16 5.04
N LEU A 85 -38.73 -1.58 6.27
CA LEU A 85 -39.31 -2.91 6.57
C LEU A 85 -40.74 -3.10 6.05
N ASP A 86 -41.47 -2.01 5.79
CA ASP A 86 -42.86 -2.09 5.31
C ASP A 86 -42.95 -2.57 3.86
N HIS A 87 -41.88 -2.39 3.07
CA HIS A 87 -41.75 -2.94 1.71
C HIS A 87 -41.71 -4.47 1.65
N LEU A 88 -41.51 -5.15 2.78
CA LEU A 88 -41.54 -6.61 2.89
C LEU A 88 -42.93 -7.19 3.19
N ARG A 89 -43.95 -6.33 3.36
CA ARG A 89 -45.32 -6.82 3.62
C ARG A 89 -45.92 -7.42 2.36
N LEU A 90 -46.41 -8.64 2.48
CA LEU A 90 -47.14 -9.33 1.41
C LEU A 90 -48.63 -8.95 1.48
N LYS A 91 -49.31 -8.87 0.32
CA LYS A 91 -50.78 -8.67 0.29
C LYS A 91 -51.52 -9.97 0.63
N GLU A 92 -50.92 -11.14 0.41
CA GLU A 92 -51.40 -12.40 0.98
C GLU A 92 -50.93 -12.57 2.43
N ASN A 93 -51.80 -13.09 3.31
CA ASN A 93 -51.54 -13.28 4.75
C ASN A 93 -50.59 -14.46 5.05
N HIS A 94 -49.42 -14.51 4.40
CA HIS A 94 -48.37 -15.50 4.68
C HIS A 94 -47.42 -15.01 5.76
N VAL A 95 -47.89 -15.10 7.01
CA VAL A 95 -47.19 -14.60 8.21
C VAL A 95 -45.78 -15.19 8.36
N ILE A 96 -45.58 -16.46 8.02
CA ILE A 96 -44.29 -17.15 8.14
C ILE A 96 -43.25 -16.58 7.17
N THR A 97 -43.64 -16.38 5.90
CA THR A 97 -42.75 -15.83 4.87
C THR A 97 -42.36 -14.40 5.20
N GLU A 98 -43.33 -13.58 5.60
CA GLU A 98 -43.08 -12.19 6.01
C GLU A 98 -42.14 -12.12 7.22
N TRP A 99 -42.38 -12.94 8.24
CA TRP A 99 -41.53 -13.01 9.42
C TRP A 99 -40.11 -13.48 9.08
N ALA A 100 -39.98 -14.51 8.24
CA ALA A 100 -38.68 -15.02 7.80
C ALA A 100 -37.91 -13.95 7.01
N GLY A 101 -38.57 -13.22 6.10
CA GLY A 101 -37.95 -12.14 5.32
C GLY A 101 -37.48 -10.98 6.19
N LYS A 102 -38.33 -10.52 7.12
CA LYS A 102 -37.97 -9.48 8.10
C LYS A 102 -36.80 -9.91 8.98
N THR A 103 -36.77 -11.18 9.38
CA THR A 103 -35.67 -11.73 10.18
C THR A 103 -34.37 -11.83 9.38
N MET A 104 -34.41 -12.31 8.13
CA MET A 104 -33.24 -12.37 7.25
C MET A 104 -32.67 -10.98 6.98
N LEU A 105 -33.51 -9.98 6.68
CA LEU A 105 -33.07 -8.60 6.48
C LEU A 105 -32.50 -7.99 7.78
N GLY A 106 -33.13 -8.25 8.93
CA GLY A 106 -32.63 -7.79 10.23
C GLY A 106 -31.26 -8.37 10.58
N THR A 107 -31.07 -9.68 10.39
CA THR A 107 -29.76 -10.34 10.61
C THR A 107 -28.69 -9.84 9.64
N TYR A 108 -29.04 -9.60 8.37
CA TYR A 108 -28.16 -8.95 7.40
C TYR A 108 -27.74 -7.55 7.89
N GLY A 109 -28.67 -6.74 8.40
CA GLY A 109 -28.37 -5.42 8.95
C GLY A 109 -27.40 -5.47 10.14
N ILE A 110 -27.61 -6.39 11.08
CA ILE A 110 -26.71 -6.59 12.24
C ILE A 110 -25.31 -6.99 11.76
N ILE A 111 -25.20 -7.98 10.87
CA ILE A 111 -23.91 -8.46 10.38
C ILE A 111 -23.20 -7.37 9.58
N SER A 112 -23.90 -6.71 8.65
CA SER A 112 -23.31 -5.73 7.74
C SER A 112 -22.97 -4.40 8.42
N VAL A 113 -23.88 -3.85 9.22
CA VAL A 113 -23.71 -2.51 9.81
C VAL A 113 -23.02 -2.58 11.17
N VAL A 114 -23.33 -3.55 12.03
CA VAL A 114 -22.76 -3.59 13.39
C VAL A 114 -21.43 -4.34 13.41
N VAL A 115 -21.32 -5.49 12.74
CA VAL A 115 -20.10 -6.31 12.81
C VAL A 115 -19.09 -5.88 11.75
N LEU A 116 -19.48 -5.93 10.48
CA LEU A 116 -18.58 -5.69 9.36
C LEU A 116 -18.06 -4.26 9.35
N LEU A 117 -18.92 -3.24 9.49
CA LEU A 117 -18.47 -1.83 9.52
C LEU A 117 -17.48 -1.57 10.67
N ASN A 118 -17.76 -2.07 11.87
CA ASN A 118 -16.86 -1.89 13.02
C ASN A 118 -15.51 -2.60 12.82
N MET A 119 -15.50 -3.78 12.19
CA MET A 119 -14.25 -4.43 11.81
C MET A 119 -13.48 -3.68 10.71
N LEU A 120 -14.18 -3.07 9.74
CA LEU A 120 -13.55 -2.22 8.72
C LEU A 120 -12.87 -1.01 9.36
N ILE A 121 -13.54 -0.32 10.29
CA ILE A 121 -12.95 0.82 11.02
C ILE A 121 -11.70 0.38 11.78
N ALA A 122 -11.76 -0.75 12.50
CA ALA A 122 -10.62 -1.28 13.25
C ALA A 122 -9.43 -1.60 12.33
N MET A 123 -9.67 -2.26 11.20
CA MET A 123 -8.62 -2.57 10.23
C MET A 123 -8.03 -1.31 9.57
N MET A 124 -8.88 -0.34 9.24
CA MET A 124 -8.45 0.97 8.70
C MET A 124 -7.60 1.73 9.71
N SER A 125 -7.96 1.72 10.98
CA SER A 125 -7.21 2.41 12.03
C SER A 125 -5.78 1.86 12.17
N ASN A 126 -5.63 0.53 12.25
CA ASN A 126 -4.31 -0.10 12.35
C ASN A 126 -3.46 0.12 11.09
N SER A 127 -4.07 -0.03 9.91
CA SER A 127 -3.35 0.20 8.65
C SER A 127 -2.97 1.67 8.44
N TYR A 128 -3.79 2.62 8.92
CA TYR A 128 -3.48 4.04 8.88
C TYR A 128 -2.28 4.38 9.76
N GLN A 129 -2.20 3.84 10.98
CA GLN A 129 -1.05 4.06 11.86
C GLN A 129 0.25 3.61 11.20
N TYR A 130 0.27 2.39 10.66
CA TYR A 130 1.45 1.86 9.96
C TYR A 130 1.88 2.72 8.76
N ILE A 131 0.93 3.20 7.95
CA ILE A 131 1.22 4.06 6.79
C ILE A 131 1.67 5.46 7.24
N SER A 132 1.08 5.99 8.32
CA SER A 132 1.40 7.31 8.84
C SER A 132 2.84 7.41 9.32
N ASP A 133 3.42 6.34 9.87
CA ASP A 133 4.81 6.34 10.34
C ASP A 133 5.82 6.59 9.22
N GLN A 134 5.48 6.24 7.97
CA GLN A 134 6.35 6.39 6.79
C GLN A 134 5.82 7.41 5.78
N SER A 135 4.72 8.11 6.08
CA SER A 135 4.00 8.96 5.13
C SER A 135 4.88 10.06 4.54
N ASP A 136 5.78 10.62 5.34
CA ASP A 136 6.71 11.67 4.92
C ASP A 136 7.70 11.19 3.86
N VAL A 137 8.21 9.97 3.99
CA VAL A 137 9.17 9.38 3.07
C VAL A 137 8.47 9.04 1.74
N GLU A 138 7.31 8.39 1.82
CA GLU A 138 6.51 8.05 0.64
C GLU A 138 6.03 9.32 -0.10
N TRP A 139 5.56 10.33 0.63
CA TRP A 139 5.15 11.60 0.05
C TRP A 139 6.32 12.31 -0.65
N LYS A 140 7.49 12.40 -0.01
CA LYS A 140 8.69 13.01 -0.61
C LYS A 140 9.17 12.22 -1.83
N PHE A 141 9.04 10.90 -1.82
CA PHE A 141 9.35 10.05 -2.97
C PHE A 141 8.39 10.31 -4.14
N ALA A 142 7.07 10.29 -3.89
CA ALA A 142 6.05 10.57 -4.90
C ALA A 142 6.20 11.99 -5.47
N ARG A 143 6.46 12.99 -4.61
CA ARG A 143 6.70 14.38 -5.01
C ARG A 143 7.95 14.50 -5.89
N SER A 144 9.05 13.83 -5.53
CA SER A 144 10.27 13.83 -6.34
C SER A 144 10.05 13.18 -7.70
N LYS A 145 9.28 12.07 -7.75
CA LYS A 145 8.91 11.42 -9.01
C LYS A 145 8.11 12.36 -9.92
N LEU A 146 7.14 13.09 -9.36
CA LEU A 146 6.39 14.11 -10.08
C LEU A 146 7.34 15.19 -10.62
N TRP A 147 8.25 15.72 -9.81
CA TRP A 147 9.20 16.74 -10.29
C TRP A 147 10.13 16.23 -11.40
N ILE A 148 10.58 14.98 -11.32
CA ILE A 148 11.43 14.37 -12.35
C ILE A 148 10.69 14.30 -13.69
N GLU A 149 9.39 14.03 -13.69
CA GLU A 149 8.56 14.04 -14.90
C GLU A 149 8.56 15.41 -15.61
N TYR A 150 8.70 16.51 -14.85
CA TYR A 150 8.79 17.86 -15.39
C TYR A 150 10.22 18.33 -15.70
N PHE A 151 11.27 17.58 -15.32
CA PHE A 151 12.64 17.95 -15.66
C PHE A 151 13.01 17.57 -17.11
N ASP A 152 12.35 16.57 -17.68
CA ASP A 152 12.56 16.23 -19.08
C ASP A 152 11.97 17.33 -19.98
N GLU A 153 12.78 17.88 -20.88
CA GLU A 153 12.43 18.99 -21.81
C GLU A 153 11.31 18.65 -22.82
N SER A 154 10.70 17.47 -22.70
CA SER A 154 9.72 16.88 -23.62
C SER A 154 8.42 17.67 -23.78
N GLY A 155 8.14 18.62 -22.89
CA GLY A 155 6.87 19.36 -22.85
C GLY A 155 6.97 20.71 -22.17
N THR A 156 7.75 21.64 -22.73
CA THR A 156 7.84 23.03 -22.24
C THR A 156 6.51 23.80 -22.28
N LEU A 157 5.52 23.28 -23.02
CA LEU A 157 4.20 23.87 -23.17
C LEU A 157 3.14 22.99 -22.49
N PRO A 158 2.27 23.56 -21.62
CA PRO A 158 1.17 22.79 -21.05
C PRO A 158 0.20 22.34 -22.15
N PRO A 159 -0.43 21.15 -22.05
CA PRO A 159 -1.57 20.80 -22.89
C PRO A 159 -2.64 21.91 -22.80
N PRO A 160 -3.24 22.39 -23.91
CA PRO A 160 -3.21 21.86 -25.29
C PRO A 160 -2.10 22.43 -26.20
N PHE A 161 -1.23 23.32 -25.70
CA PHE A 161 -0.25 24.04 -26.53
C PHE A 161 0.91 23.17 -27.05
N ASN A 162 1.00 21.92 -26.61
CA ASN A 162 1.95 20.91 -27.10
C ASN A 162 1.58 20.33 -28.49
N ILE A 163 0.49 20.77 -29.11
CA ILE A 163 0.04 20.28 -30.43
C ILE A 163 0.78 21.00 -31.58
N VAL A 164 1.26 22.22 -31.39
CA VAL A 164 1.96 22.98 -32.45
C VAL A 164 3.44 22.58 -32.45
N PRO A 165 3.94 21.88 -33.49
CA PRO A 165 5.33 21.47 -33.52
C PRO A 165 6.27 22.67 -33.58
N SER A 166 7.43 22.57 -32.92
CA SER A 166 8.39 23.69 -32.86
C SER A 166 8.85 24.14 -34.26
N PRO A 167 9.07 25.45 -34.50
CA PRO A 167 9.55 25.97 -35.78
C PRO A 167 10.85 25.33 -36.28
N LYS A 168 11.70 24.85 -35.36
CA LYS A 168 12.94 24.12 -35.68
C LYS A 168 12.67 22.76 -36.33
N SER A 169 11.59 22.08 -35.94
CA SER A 169 11.16 20.81 -36.55
C SER A 169 10.75 21.01 -38.01
N PHE A 170 9.96 22.06 -38.28
CA PHE A 170 9.59 22.47 -39.64
C PHE A 170 10.80 22.78 -40.52
N TRP A 171 11.79 23.52 -40.00
CA TRP A 171 13.01 23.84 -40.75
C TRP A 171 13.85 22.60 -41.08
N ASN A 172 13.99 21.68 -40.11
CA ASN A 172 14.70 20.42 -40.35
C ASN A 172 13.97 19.53 -41.36
N ALA A 173 12.63 19.50 -41.35
CA ALA A 173 11.82 18.81 -42.35
C ALA A 173 11.98 19.43 -43.75
N PHE A 174 12.03 20.75 -43.85
CA PHE A 174 12.28 21.47 -45.10
C PHE A 174 13.67 21.17 -45.69
N ILE A 175 14.72 21.19 -44.87
CA ILE A 175 16.07 20.79 -45.30
C ILE A 175 16.11 19.32 -45.73
N TRP A 176 15.41 18.43 -45.02
CA TRP A 176 15.31 17.02 -45.40
C TRP A 176 14.65 16.87 -46.79
N LEU A 177 13.63 17.68 -47.07
CA LEU A 177 12.92 17.69 -48.35
C LEU A 177 13.81 18.21 -49.50
N ILE A 178 14.61 19.25 -49.25
CA ILE A 178 15.59 19.78 -50.21
C ILE A 178 16.72 18.77 -50.49
N ASP A 179 17.23 18.09 -49.46
CA ASP A 179 18.28 17.06 -49.60
C ASP A 179 17.79 15.87 -50.44
N ARG A 180 16.50 15.53 -50.34
CA ARG A 180 15.83 14.51 -51.17
C ARG A 180 15.68 14.94 -52.63
N CYS A 181 15.44 16.23 -52.89
CA CYS A 181 15.21 16.76 -54.23
C CYS A 181 16.51 17.15 -54.99
N CYS A 182 17.54 17.66 -54.30
CA CYS A 182 18.72 18.24 -54.95
C CYS A 182 20.02 17.42 -54.81
N HIS A 183 20.02 16.29 -54.09
CA HIS A 183 21.17 15.37 -53.97
C HIS A 183 22.50 16.03 -53.52
N VAL A 184 22.43 17.18 -52.83
CA VAL A 184 23.60 17.96 -52.37
C VAL A 184 24.12 17.41 -51.04
N SER A 185 25.40 17.04 -50.97
CA SER A 185 26.01 16.36 -49.82
C SER A 185 26.33 17.22 -48.58
N LEU A 186 25.47 18.20 -48.25
CA LEU A 186 25.61 19.10 -47.10
C LEU A 186 25.71 18.34 -45.76
N LYS A 187 25.09 17.15 -45.68
CA LYS A 187 25.17 16.22 -44.55
C LYS A 187 26.56 15.64 -44.27
N LYS A 188 27.51 15.64 -45.22
CA LYS A 188 28.90 15.14 -44.99
C LYS A 188 29.75 16.16 -44.21
N LEU A 189 29.63 17.45 -44.54
CA LEU A 189 30.37 18.52 -43.86
C LEU A 189 29.91 18.72 -42.40
N LEU A 190 28.61 18.57 -42.16
CA LEU A 190 28.02 18.55 -40.81
C LEU A 190 28.47 17.32 -39.98
N ARG A 191 28.74 16.17 -40.63
CA ARG A 191 29.24 14.96 -39.97
C ARG A 191 30.68 15.12 -39.47
N ALA A 192 31.57 15.76 -40.23
CA ALA A 192 32.94 16.04 -39.81
C ALA A 192 33.01 17.01 -38.60
N ARG A 193 32.09 17.99 -38.52
CA ARG A 193 31.98 18.87 -37.34
C ARG A 193 31.39 18.17 -36.11
N ARG A 194 30.66 17.06 -36.30
CA ARG A 194 30.05 16.26 -35.23
C ARG A 194 31.08 15.39 -34.50
N THR A 195 32.06 14.82 -35.19
CA THR A 195 33.08 13.94 -34.58
C THR A 195 33.97 14.68 -33.57
N VAL A 196 34.40 15.91 -33.90
CA VAL A 196 35.18 16.77 -32.98
C VAL A 196 34.38 17.18 -31.74
N ARG A 197 33.06 17.33 -31.85
CA ARG A 197 32.19 17.58 -30.68
C ARG A 197 32.03 16.33 -29.82
N LEU A 198 31.96 15.16 -30.42
CA LEU A 198 31.81 13.88 -29.70
C LEU A 198 33.01 13.60 -28.79
N GLU A 199 34.23 13.84 -29.28
CA GLU A 199 35.45 13.65 -28.50
C GLU A 199 35.50 14.56 -27.26
N LYS A 200 35.04 15.82 -27.39
CA LYS A 200 34.90 16.75 -26.26
C LYS A 200 33.86 16.30 -25.25
N ILE A 201 32.77 15.68 -25.70
CA ILE A 201 31.75 15.11 -24.82
C ILE A 201 32.31 13.90 -24.08
N LEU A 202 33.00 12.99 -24.76
CA LEU A 202 33.62 11.81 -24.14
C LEU A 202 34.66 12.19 -23.08
N LYS A 203 35.50 13.22 -23.34
CA LYS A 203 36.43 13.75 -22.33
C LYS A 203 35.70 14.27 -21.09
N ARG A 204 34.64 15.08 -21.26
CA ARG A 204 33.80 15.53 -20.14
C ARG A 204 33.16 14.38 -19.35
N VAL A 205 32.66 13.36 -20.04
CA VAL A 205 32.06 12.19 -19.38
C VAL A 205 33.11 11.43 -18.57
N SER A 206 34.31 11.24 -19.12
CA SER A 206 35.44 10.64 -18.41
C SER A 206 35.85 11.44 -17.16
N ASP A 207 35.93 12.77 -17.27
CA ASP A 207 36.23 13.65 -16.13
C ASP A 207 35.14 13.58 -15.05
N MET A 208 33.87 13.53 -15.45
CA MET A 208 32.73 13.33 -14.54
C MET A 208 32.79 11.98 -13.82
N GLU A 209 33.17 10.91 -14.52
CA GLU A 209 33.33 9.58 -13.93
C GLU A 209 34.45 9.57 -12.88
N ASN A 210 35.61 10.16 -13.19
CA ASN A 210 36.71 10.27 -12.23
C ASN A 210 36.30 11.05 -10.97
N ASN A 211 35.57 12.14 -11.14
CA ASN A 211 35.02 12.92 -10.01
C ASN A 211 33.98 12.12 -9.23
N TYR A 212 33.10 11.37 -9.90
CA TYR A 212 32.12 10.49 -9.28
C TYR A 212 32.80 9.43 -8.42
N GLN A 213 33.80 8.72 -8.94
CA GLN A 213 34.59 7.72 -8.20
C GLN A 213 35.26 8.33 -6.96
N PHE A 214 35.84 9.52 -7.09
CA PHE A 214 36.44 10.23 -5.96
C PHE A 214 35.42 10.57 -4.87
N VAL A 215 34.24 11.09 -5.25
CA VAL A 215 33.16 11.44 -4.32
C VAL A 215 32.59 10.19 -3.64
N ILE A 216 32.29 9.14 -4.39
CA ILE A 216 31.79 7.87 -3.87
C ILE A 216 32.76 7.26 -2.85
N ARG A 217 34.06 7.24 -3.15
CA ARG A 217 35.07 6.75 -2.21
C ARG A 217 35.04 7.51 -0.88
N ASN A 218 34.89 8.84 -0.92
CA ASN A 218 34.83 9.66 0.28
C ASN A 218 33.51 9.46 1.05
N LEU A 219 32.39 9.28 0.34
CA LEU A 219 31.09 8.97 0.95
C LEU A 219 31.13 7.61 1.65
N VAL A 220 31.67 6.58 1.02
CA VAL A 220 31.83 5.23 1.60
C VAL A 220 32.69 5.30 2.86
N LYS A 221 33.82 6.01 2.82
CA LYS A 221 34.67 6.21 4.00
C LYS A 221 33.91 6.87 5.16
N ARG A 222 33.16 7.95 4.88
CA ARG A 222 32.33 8.65 5.89
C ARG A 222 31.22 7.75 6.44
N TYR A 223 30.59 6.95 5.58
CA TYR A 223 29.53 6.03 5.96
C TYR A 223 30.04 4.93 6.90
N ILE A 224 31.15 4.28 6.56
CA ILE A 224 31.77 3.23 7.39
C ILE A 224 32.16 3.80 8.77
N ALA A 225 32.82 4.96 8.79
CA ALA A 225 33.20 5.62 10.05
C ALA A 225 31.98 5.96 10.92
N ASN A 226 30.90 6.46 10.32
CA ASN A 226 29.66 6.77 11.02
C ASN A 226 28.96 5.51 11.56
N ILE A 227 28.97 4.42 10.80
CA ILE A 227 28.39 3.13 11.25
C ILE A 227 29.14 2.58 12.46
N GLN A 228 30.48 2.60 12.42
CA GLN A 228 31.31 2.11 13.53
C GLN A 228 31.06 2.94 14.79
N HIS A 229 31.00 4.26 14.65
CA HIS A 229 30.71 5.16 15.77
C HIS A 229 29.29 4.99 16.32
N LYS A 230 28.29 4.75 15.46
CA LYS A 230 26.93 4.44 15.90
C LYS A 230 26.85 3.11 16.63
N LYS A 231 27.55 2.08 16.12
CA LYS A 231 27.61 0.77 16.75
C LYS A 231 28.16 0.89 18.18
N GLN A 232 29.29 1.56 18.35
CA GLN A 232 29.91 1.82 19.65
C GLN A 232 29.02 2.64 20.61
N ASN A 233 28.23 3.59 20.08
CA ASN A 233 27.37 4.43 20.92
C ASN A 233 26.00 3.80 21.26
N MET A 234 25.47 2.93 20.39
CA MET A 234 24.13 2.34 20.54
C MET A 234 24.16 0.97 21.19
N GLU A 235 25.24 0.19 21.03
CA GLU A 235 25.42 -1.06 21.75
C GLU A 235 25.72 -0.74 23.21
N GLY A 236 24.88 -1.25 24.12
CA GLY A 236 25.19 -1.25 25.54
C GLY A 236 26.37 -2.17 25.83
N VAL A 237 27.04 -1.95 26.97
CA VAL A 237 28.16 -2.80 27.41
C VAL A 237 27.67 -4.24 27.56
N THR A 238 28.25 -5.15 26.79
CA THR A 238 27.92 -6.57 26.84
C THR A 238 28.72 -7.27 27.94
N GLU A 239 28.27 -8.44 28.37
CA GLU A 239 29.00 -9.24 29.35
C GLU A 239 30.37 -9.69 28.82
N ASP A 240 30.46 -9.93 27.51
CA ASP A 240 31.71 -10.28 26.83
C ASP A 240 32.75 -9.14 26.92
N ASP A 241 32.32 -7.87 26.77
CA ASP A 241 33.21 -6.71 26.94
C ASP A 241 33.77 -6.63 28.37
N ILE A 242 32.96 -7.00 29.37
CA ILE A 242 33.39 -7.05 30.79
C ILE A 242 34.34 -8.22 31.02
N ALA A 243 34.09 -9.37 30.39
CA ALA A 243 34.96 -10.54 30.46
C ALA A 243 36.32 -10.27 29.82
N GLU A 244 36.35 -9.59 28.67
CA GLU A 244 37.57 -9.13 28.00
C GLU A 244 38.36 -8.17 28.90
N LEU A 245 37.71 -7.15 29.45
CA LEU A 245 38.35 -6.20 30.38
C LEU A 245 38.93 -6.90 31.62
N LYS A 246 38.20 -7.88 32.17
CA LYS A 246 38.66 -8.67 33.32
C LYS A 246 39.89 -9.51 32.96
N GLN A 247 39.91 -10.08 31.75
CA GLN A 247 41.04 -10.83 31.25
C GLN A 247 42.27 -9.93 31.05
N ASP A 248 42.10 -8.74 30.48
CA ASP A 248 43.17 -7.75 30.28
C ASP A 248 43.75 -7.24 31.60
N ILE A 249 42.89 -6.92 32.59
CA ILE A 249 43.34 -6.54 33.93
C ILE A 249 44.11 -7.69 34.59
N SER A 250 43.65 -8.93 34.40
CA SER A 250 44.32 -10.10 34.95
C SER A 250 45.69 -10.31 34.28
N ALA A 251 45.77 -10.19 32.96
CA ALA A 251 47.02 -10.28 32.20
C ALA A 251 48.00 -9.20 32.64
N PHE A 252 47.57 -7.94 32.70
CA PHE A 252 48.37 -6.81 33.17
C PHE A 252 48.92 -7.03 34.59
N ARG A 253 48.09 -7.54 35.51
CA ARG A 253 48.52 -7.87 36.88
C ARG A 253 49.68 -8.87 36.87
N TYR A 254 49.59 -9.93 36.08
CA TYR A 254 50.65 -10.94 36.02
C TYR A 254 51.92 -10.42 35.35
N GLU A 255 51.81 -9.60 34.30
CA GLU A 255 52.98 -8.95 33.68
C GLU A 255 53.69 -8.01 34.66
N LEU A 256 52.95 -7.17 35.38
CA LEU A 256 53.52 -6.25 36.37
C LEU A 256 54.24 -7.01 37.49
N LEU A 257 53.62 -8.07 38.02
CA LEU A 257 54.24 -8.93 39.03
C LEU A 257 55.51 -9.61 38.51
N ALA A 258 55.53 -10.03 37.25
CA ALA A 258 56.72 -10.61 36.63
C ALA A 258 57.86 -9.58 36.50
N VAL A 259 57.54 -8.33 36.13
CA VAL A 259 58.52 -7.23 36.06
C VAL A 259 59.08 -6.91 37.45
N LEU A 260 58.24 -6.76 38.46
CA LEU A 260 58.66 -6.50 39.84
C LEU A 260 59.55 -7.63 40.38
N ARG A 261 59.22 -8.88 40.05
CA ARG A 261 60.06 -10.04 40.40
C ARG A 261 61.42 -10.00 39.70
N ARG A 262 61.47 -9.62 38.42
CA ARG A 262 62.74 -9.42 37.69
C ARG A 262 63.57 -8.27 38.26
N ALA A 263 62.93 -7.24 38.81
CA ALA A 263 63.60 -6.11 39.46
C ALA A 263 64.06 -6.41 40.90
N GLY A 264 63.82 -7.62 41.42
CA GLY A 264 64.30 -8.06 42.74
C GLY A 264 63.37 -7.72 43.91
N PHE A 265 62.12 -7.31 43.66
CA PHE A 265 61.13 -7.08 44.72
C PHE A 265 60.44 -8.39 45.13
N GLU A 266 60.26 -8.61 46.44
CA GLU A 266 59.52 -9.77 46.96
C GLU A 266 58.00 -9.60 46.75
N THR A 267 57.43 -10.38 45.83
CA THR A 267 55.99 -10.32 45.47
C THR A 267 55.14 -11.43 46.11
N ASN A 268 55.68 -12.12 47.12
CA ASN A 268 55.12 -13.36 47.70
C ASN A 268 53.72 -13.21 48.35
N GLY A 269 53.26 -11.98 48.63
CA GLY A 269 51.92 -11.71 49.16
C GLY A 269 50.78 -11.78 48.12
N ALA A 270 51.08 -11.65 46.83
CA ALA A 270 50.04 -11.60 45.77
C ALA A 270 49.51 -12.99 45.37
N GLU A 271 50.27 -14.07 45.62
CA GLU A 271 49.87 -15.45 45.29
C GLU A 271 48.86 -16.05 46.29
N SER A 272 48.87 -15.62 47.57
CA SER A 272 48.01 -16.22 48.61
C SER A 272 46.51 -15.91 48.40
N ASN A 273 46.19 -14.70 47.93
CA ASN A 273 44.81 -14.30 47.62
C ASN A 273 44.23 -15.04 46.40
N SER A 274 45.08 -15.55 45.49
CA SER A 274 44.60 -16.29 44.31
C SER A 274 44.22 -17.74 44.59
N LYS A 275 44.83 -18.39 45.60
CA LYS A 275 44.44 -19.75 46.00
C LYS A 275 43.06 -19.73 46.68
N ASN A 276 42.82 -18.77 47.57
CA ASN A 276 41.54 -18.64 48.27
C ASN A 276 40.35 -18.32 47.33
N SER A 277 40.56 -17.58 46.25
CA SER A 277 39.48 -17.25 45.31
C SER A 277 39.05 -18.44 44.43
N LYS A 278 39.99 -19.31 44.02
CA LYS A 278 39.67 -20.57 43.32
C LYS A 278 38.96 -21.59 44.21
N THR A 279 39.27 -21.62 45.51
CA THR A 279 38.58 -22.51 46.47
C THR A 279 37.15 -22.03 46.77
N MET A 280 36.90 -20.72 46.82
CA MET A 280 35.57 -20.15 47.01
C MET A 280 34.63 -20.39 45.80
N LEU A 281 35.14 -20.33 44.57
CA LEU A 281 34.30 -20.53 43.37
C LEU A 281 33.85 -22.00 43.20
N ASN A 282 34.67 -22.97 43.63
CA ASN A 282 34.30 -24.39 43.60
C ASN A 282 33.27 -24.78 44.67
N HIS A 283 33.07 -23.95 45.71
CA HIS A 283 32.07 -24.19 46.75
C HIS A 283 30.68 -23.62 46.38
N PHE A 284 30.58 -22.82 45.31
CA PHE A 284 29.31 -22.26 44.81
C PHE A 284 28.74 -23.02 43.61
N LEU A 285 29.43 -24.03 43.08
CA LEU A 285 29.04 -24.80 41.89
C LEU A 285 28.78 -26.30 42.18
N THR A 286 28.56 -26.65 43.44
CA THR A 286 27.92 -27.90 43.91
C THR A 286 26.75 -27.55 44.81
#